data_AF-A0A7W1QLX2-F1
#
_entry.id   AF-A0A7W1QLX2-F1
#
_cell.length_a   1.000
_cell.length_b   1.000
_cell.length_c   1.000
_cell.angle_alpha   90.00
_cell.angle_beta   90.00
_cell.angle_gamma   90.00
#
_symmetry.space_group_name_H-M   'P 1'
#
loop_
_entity.id
_entity.type
_entity.pdbx_description
1 polymer ?
#
loop_
_entity_poly.entity_id
_entity_poly.type
_entity_poly.pdbx_seq_one_letter_code
_entity_poly.pdbx_strand_id
1 'polypeptide(L)'
;MTTFTFVSAERGNHAVTTLCRVIGASVSGFYAWLRAIPTVQHRAEAEAELRGHIGRIFAAQRRVYGSPRIHAELRREGRRHSRRRVERLMREMGLSARQGRRPAPRTTNSRHDHPVAPNLLERNFVAERPDQVWLADISLYLFGAAGHSRSTRPG
;
A
#
# COMPACT_ATOMS: atom_id res chain seq x y z
N MET A 1 -24.07 10.60 21.27
CA MET A 1 -23.69 11.99 21.64
C MET A 1 -22.78 11.93 22.85
N THR A 2 -21.63 12.62 22.85
CA THR A 2 -20.73 12.61 24.02
C THR A 2 -21.26 13.55 25.11
N THR A 3 -20.93 13.26 26.36
CA THR A 3 -21.40 14.02 27.55
C THR A 3 -21.10 15.52 27.45
N PHE A 4 -19.92 15.89 26.94
CA PHE A 4 -19.55 17.30 26.74
C PHE A 4 -20.17 17.97 25.52
N THR A 5 -20.54 17.22 24.46
CA THR A 5 -21.33 17.81 23.36
C THR A 5 -22.71 18.27 23.82
N PHE A 6 -23.35 17.54 24.74
CA PHE A 6 -24.61 17.95 25.33
C PHE A 6 -24.45 19.25 26.16
N VAL A 7 -23.44 19.30 27.05
CA VAL A 7 -23.15 20.53 27.83
C VAL A 7 -22.86 21.71 26.91
N SER A 8 -22.13 21.49 25.81
CA SER A 8 -21.82 22.55 24.86
C SER A 8 -23.05 23.08 24.12
N ALA A 9 -24.06 22.23 23.86
CA ALA A 9 -25.30 22.63 23.23
C ALA A 9 -26.19 23.45 24.19
N GLU A 10 -26.29 23.04 25.44
CA GLU A 10 -27.23 23.63 26.42
C GLU A 10 -26.64 24.75 27.30
N ARG A 11 -25.32 25.02 27.22
CA ARG A 11 -24.67 26.07 28.03
C ARG A 11 -25.22 27.49 27.82
N GLY A 12 -25.97 27.73 26.75
CA GLY A 12 -26.64 29.01 26.48
C GLY A 12 -27.93 29.19 27.29
N ASN A 13 -28.57 28.09 27.69
CA ASN A 13 -29.85 28.08 28.41
C ASN A 13 -29.67 27.80 29.91
N HIS A 14 -28.59 27.09 30.28
CA HIS A 14 -28.34 26.65 31.64
C HIS A 14 -26.89 26.84 32.07
N ALA A 15 -26.66 27.05 33.36
CA ALA A 15 -25.33 27.13 33.92
C ALA A 15 -24.57 25.80 33.74
N VAL A 16 -23.33 25.88 33.24
CA VAL A 16 -22.45 24.73 32.99
C VAL A 16 -22.28 23.86 34.24
N THR A 17 -22.20 24.46 35.43
CA THR A 17 -22.12 23.76 36.71
C THR A 17 -23.32 22.84 36.97
N THR A 18 -24.52 23.30 36.59
CA THR A 18 -25.77 22.54 36.75
C THR A 18 -25.82 21.40 35.74
N LEU A 19 -25.52 21.69 34.47
CA LEU A 19 -25.47 20.67 33.42
C LEU A 19 -24.47 19.56 33.75
N CYS A 20 -23.25 19.93 34.17
CA CYS A 20 -22.21 18.99 34.58
C CYS A 20 -22.63 18.16 35.80
N ARG A 21 -23.33 18.74 36.78
CA ARG A 21 -23.84 18.01 37.95
C ARG A 21 -24.89 16.97 37.55
N VAL A 22 -25.84 17.34 36.69
CA VAL A 22 -26.95 16.46 36.24
C VAL A 22 -26.42 15.23 35.51
N ILE A 23 -25.39 15.39 34.68
CA ILE A 23 -24.82 14.31 33.87
C ILE A 23 -23.60 13.62 34.49
N GLY A 24 -23.20 14.01 35.72
CA GLY A 24 -22.05 13.43 36.42
C GLY A 24 -20.68 13.76 35.80
N ALA A 25 -20.54 14.90 35.12
CA ALA A 25 -19.28 15.34 34.50
C ALA A 25 -18.57 16.42 35.31
N SER A 26 -17.25 16.58 35.13
CA SER A 26 -16.49 17.65 35.76
C SER A 26 -16.53 18.95 34.94
N VAL A 27 -16.73 20.08 35.62
CA VAL A 27 -16.70 21.41 35.00
C VAL A 27 -15.31 21.73 34.44
N SER A 28 -14.26 21.37 35.19
CA SER A 28 -12.87 21.51 34.74
C SER A 28 -12.58 20.68 33.49
N GLY A 29 -13.14 19.46 33.42
CA GLY A 29 -13.07 18.59 32.24
C GLY A 29 -13.77 19.18 31.02
N PHE A 30 -14.93 19.81 31.21
CA PHE A 30 -15.64 20.50 30.11
C PHE A 30 -14.80 21.62 29.49
N TYR A 31 -14.21 22.50 30.31
CA TYR A 31 -13.37 23.58 29.78
C TYR A 31 -12.04 23.06 29.21
N ALA A 32 -11.47 21.99 29.77
CA ALA A 32 -10.30 21.33 29.18
C ALA A 32 -10.62 20.74 27.80
N TRP A 33 -11.79 20.10 27.67
CA TRP A 33 -12.31 19.63 26.40
C TRP A 33 -12.50 20.79 25.41
N LEU A 34 -13.10 21.90 25.84
CA LEU A 34 -13.31 23.09 25.01
C LEU A 34 -11.98 23.65 24.47
N ARG A 35 -10.96 23.73 25.33
CA ARG A 35 -9.60 24.17 24.93
C ARG A 35 -8.90 23.20 23.98
N ALA A 36 -9.25 21.92 24.01
CA ALA A 36 -8.68 20.92 23.12
C ALA A 36 -9.31 20.93 21.71
N ILE A 37 -10.52 21.48 21.54
CA ILE A 37 -11.25 21.48 20.25
C ILE A 37 -10.40 22.08 19.12
N PRO A 38 -9.79 23.28 19.25
CA PRO A 38 -9.00 23.87 18.15
C PRO A 38 -7.82 22.98 17.75
N THR A 39 -7.16 22.35 18.72
CA THR A 39 -6.04 21.42 18.44
C THR A 39 -6.50 20.16 17.72
N VAL A 40 -7.66 19.61 18.09
CA VAL A 40 -8.25 18.45 17.43
C VAL A 40 -8.66 18.80 15.99
N GLN A 41 -9.29 19.96 15.78
CA GLN A 41 -9.67 20.43 14.45
C GLN A 41 -8.44 20.65 13.56
N HIS A 42 -7.42 21.35 14.06
CA HIS A 42 -6.19 21.57 13.30
C HIS A 42 -5.48 20.26 12.92
N ARG A 43 -5.48 19.26 13.81
CA ARG A 43 -4.95 17.92 13.50
C ARG A 43 -5.77 17.23 12.42
N ALA A 44 -7.09 17.36 12.45
CA ALA A 44 -7.98 16.79 11.45
C ALA A 44 -7.77 17.44 10.07
N GLU A 45 -7.63 18.77 10.03
CA GLU A 45 -7.32 19.53 8.81
C GLU A 45 -5.98 19.09 8.20
N ALA A 46 -4.91 19.06 9.00
CA ALA A 46 -3.59 18.60 8.56
C ALA A 46 -3.63 17.14 8.05
N GLU A 47 -4.47 16.29 8.65
CA GLU A 47 -4.65 14.94 8.18
C GLU A 47 -5.45 14.86 6.87
N ALA A 48 -6.47 15.71 6.70
CA ALA A 48 -7.22 15.83 5.45
C ALA A 48 -6.33 16.35 4.30
N GLU A 49 -5.48 17.34 4.56
CA GLU A 49 -4.50 17.84 3.60
C GLU A 49 -3.54 16.72 3.16
N LEU A 50 -3.01 15.95 4.13
CA LEU A 50 -2.13 14.83 3.84
C LEU A 50 -2.84 13.72 3.03
N ARG A 51 -4.11 13.41 3.34
CA ARG A 51 -4.93 12.48 2.53
C ARG A 51 -5.05 12.97 1.09
N GLY A 52 -5.31 14.25 0.89
CA GLY A 52 -5.38 14.87 -0.44
C GLY A 52 -4.07 14.71 -1.23
N HIS A 53 -2.92 14.95 -0.60
CA HIS A 53 -1.62 14.75 -1.26
C HIS A 53 -1.32 13.29 -1.59
N ILE A 54 -1.59 12.37 -0.67
CA ILE A 54 -1.44 10.93 -0.94
C ILE A 54 -2.31 10.52 -2.13
N GLY A 55 -3.58 10.94 -2.17
CA GLY A 55 -4.50 10.64 -3.26
C GLY A 55 -4.02 11.19 -4.60
N ARG A 56 -3.57 12.45 -4.64
CA ARG A 56 -2.98 13.09 -5.83
C ARG A 56 -1.78 12.32 -6.37
N ILE A 57 -0.81 12.00 -5.52
CA ILE A 57 0.40 11.25 -5.93
C ILE A 57 0.01 9.85 -6.42
N PHE A 58 -0.89 9.17 -5.71
CA PHE A 58 -1.34 7.82 -6.08
C PHE A 58 -2.05 7.80 -7.45
N ALA A 59 -2.91 8.78 -7.72
CA ALA A 59 -3.60 8.93 -8.99
C ALA A 59 -2.62 9.25 -10.13
N ALA A 60 -1.70 10.19 -9.91
CA ALA A 60 -0.67 10.56 -10.90
C ALA A 60 0.20 9.36 -11.31
N GLN A 61 0.47 8.44 -10.37
CA GLN A 61 1.28 7.24 -10.59
C GLN A 61 0.46 6.02 -11.04
N ARG A 62 -0.75 6.23 -11.59
CA ARG A 62 -1.64 5.18 -12.11
C ARG A 62 -1.85 4.02 -11.12
N ARG A 63 -1.89 4.31 -9.82
CA ARG A 63 -2.09 3.34 -8.73
C ARG A 63 -0.97 2.30 -8.61
N VAL A 64 0.21 2.53 -9.18
CA VAL A 64 1.36 1.61 -9.11
C VAL A 64 2.11 1.76 -7.79
N TYR A 65 2.06 2.94 -7.18
CA TYR A 65 2.88 3.25 -6.00
C TYR A 65 2.20 2.79 -4.72
N GLY A 66 2.93 2.01 -3.91
CA GLY A 66 2.56 1.66 -2.55
C GLY A 66 3.08 2.68 -1.53
N SER A 67 2.79 2.44 -0.25
CA SER A 67 3.18 3.34 0.85
C SER A 67 4.65 3.75 0.89
N PRO A 68 5.65 2.90 0.54
CA PRO A 68 7.05 3.32 0.57
C PRO A 68 7.38 4.35 -0.52
N ARG A 69 6.81 4.20 -1.73
CA ARG A 69 7.08 5.09 -2.86
C ARG A 69 6.33 6.41 -2.72
N ILE A 70 5.09 6.37 -2.21
CA ILE A 70 4.36 7.60 -1.88
C ILE A 70 5.06 8.38 -0.76
N HIS A 71 5.55 7.70 0.28
CA HIS A 71 6.32 8.34 1.35
C HIS A 71 7.59 9.03 0.82
N ALA A 72 8.31 8.37 -0.10
CA ALA A 72 9.47 8.95 -0.75
C ALA A 72 9.12 10.20 -1.58
N GLU A 73 8.01 10.18 -2.32
CA GLU A 73 7.57 11.34 -3.11
C GLU A 73 7.12 12.49 -2.22
N LEU A 74 6.35 12.22 -1.17
CA LEU A 74 5.96 13.25 -0.18
C LEU A 74 7.20 13.93 0.43
N ARG A 75 8.24 13.15 0.75
CA ARG A 75 9.50 13.69 1.26
C ARG A 75 10.23 14.52 0.21
N ARG A 76 10.14 14.16 -1.07
CA ARG A 76 10.67 14.92 -2.21
C ARG A 76 9.95 16.26 -2.40
N GLU A 77 8.64 16.28 -2.17
CA GLU A 77 7.82 17.51 -2.12
C GLU A 77 8.03 18.33 -0.83
N GLY A 78 9.00 17.98 0.01
CA GLY A 78 9.32 18.69 1.26
C GLY A 78 8.42 18.33 2.46
N ARG A 79 7.46 17.42 2.29
CA ARG A 79 6.49 17.05 3.33
C ARG A 79 7.01 15.87 4.14
N ARG A 80 7.54 16.15 5.34
CA ARG A 80 8.08 15.12 6.24
C ARG A 80 7.00 14.54 7.14
N HIS A 81 6.57 13.33 6.82
CA HIS A 81 5.71 12.52 7.69
C HIS A 81 6.34 11.14 7.96
N SER A 82 5.90 10.48 9.03
CA SER A 82 6.35 9.13 9.32
C SER A 82 5.77 8.14 8.30
N ARG A 83 6.56 7.12 7.93
CA ARG A 83 6.12 6.08 7.00
C ARG A 83 4.85 5.38 7.50
N ARG A 84 4.77 5.08 8.81
CA ARG A 84 3.60 4.46 9.45
C ARG A 84 2.34 5.32 9.33
N ARG A 85 2.46 6.65 9.39
CA ARG A 85 1.32 7.56 9.20
C ARG A 85 0.80 7.49 7.76
N VAL A 86 1.70 7.53 6.77
CA VAL A 86 1.32 7.39 5.34
C VAL A 86 0.64 6.05 5.09
N GLU A 87 1.23 4.96 5.59
CA GLU A 87 0.67 3.61 5.48
C GLU A 87 -0.72 3.48 6.10
N ARG A 88 -0.91 3.98 7.33
CA ARG A 88 -2.20 4.00 8.00
C ARG A 88 -3.24 4.74 7.16
N LEU A 89 -2.91 5.94 6.68
CA LEU A 89 -3.83 6.75 5.88
C LEU A 89 -4.18 6.09 4.55
N MET A 90 -3.20 5.50 3.86
CA MET A 90 -3.47 4.75 2.64
C MET A 90 -4.43 3.58 2.89
N ARG A 91 -4.25 2.85 3.99
CA ARG A 91 -5.15 1.74 4.38
C ARG A 91 -6.56 2.24 4.66
N GLU A 92 -6.71 3.30 5.43
CA GLU A 92 -8.01 3.93 5.73
C GLU A 92 -8.72 4.44 4.46
N MET A 93 -7.97 4.90 3.48
CA MET A 93 -8.50 5.33 2.18
C MET A 93 -8.70 4.17 1.18
N GLY A 94 -8.39 2.92 1.54
CA GLY A 94 -8.48 1.78 0.62
C GLY A 94 -7.50 1.83 -0.55
N LEU A 95 -6.39 2.57 -0.44
CA LEU A 95 -5.40 2.72 -1.49
C LEU A 95 -4.33 1.62 -1.38
N SER A 96 -4.35 0.68 -2.33
CA SER A 96 -3.32 -0.35 -2.48
C SER A 96 -2.67 -0.26 -3.86
N ALA A 97 -1.35 -0.44 -3.90
CA ALA A 97 -0.63 -0.56 -5.16
C ALA A 97 -1.18 -1.70 -6.00
N ARG A 98 -1.44 -1.44 -7.28
CA ARG A 98 -1.78 -2.47 -8.25
C ARG A 98 -0.55 -3.33 -8.49
N GLN A 99 -0.61 -4.61 -8.12
CA GLN A 99 0.42 -5.56 -8.53
C GLN A 99 0.33 -5.71 -10.06
N GLY A 100 1.40 -5.32 -10.77
CA GLY A 100 1.57 -5.68 -12.16
C GLY A 100 1.71 -7.20 -12.26
N ARG A 101 0.97 -7.83 -13.18
CA ARG A 101 1.23 -9.22 -13.55
C ARG A 101 2.67 -9.26 -14.08
N ARG A 102 3.55 -10.07 -13.48
CA ARG A 102 4.89 -10.28 -14.05
C ARG A 102 4.68 -10.78 -15.48
N PRO A 103 5.22 -10.11 -16.52
CA PRO A 103 5.17 -10.68 -17.86
C PRO A 103 5.88 -12.02 -17.81
N ALA A 104 5.23 -13.06 -18.35
CA ALA A 104 5.89 -14.34 -18.53
C ALA A 104 7.15 -14.11 -19.37
N PRO A 105 8.31 -14.68 -19.01
CA PRO A 105 9.51 -14.56 -19.82
C PRO A 105 9.18 -15.08 -21.24
N ARG A 106 9.33 -14.22 -22.25
CA ARG A 106 9.27 -14.63 -23.65
C ARG A 106 10.57 -15.35 -23.97
N THR A 107 10.58 -16.66 -23.80
CA THR A 107 11.74 -17.54 -24.09
C THR A 107 11.98 -17.72 -25.58
N THR A 108 10.98 -17.45 -26.42
CA THR A 108 11.07 -17.64 -27.88
C THR A 108 10.92 -16.30 -28.61
N ASN A 109 11.95 -15.92 -29.36
CA ASN A 109 11.84 -14.90 -30.39
C ASN A 109 11.54 -15.56 -31.74
N SER A 110 10.27 -15.75 -32.08
CA SER A 110 9.86 -16.32 -33.37
C SER A 110 10.07 -15.37 -34.57
N ARG A 111 10.53 -14.14 -34.34
CA ARG A 111 10.94 -13.21 -35.39
C ARG A 111 12.47 -13.20 -35.48
N HIS A 112 12.99 -14.23 -36.14
CA HIS A 112 14.40 -14.34 -36.49
C HIS A 112 14.53 -14.72 -37.97
N ASP A 113 15.62 -14.33 -38.59
CA ASP A 113 15.89 -14.64 -40.00
C ASP A 113 16.58 -16.01 -40.17
N HIS A 114 16.73 -16.79 -39.09
CA HIS A 114 17.27 -18.14 -39.16
C HIS A 114 16.28 -19.12 -39.80
N PRO A 115 16.77 -20.12 -40.55
CA PRO A 115 15.92 -21.16 -41.12
C PRO A 115 15.20 -21.94 -40.02
N VAL A 116 13.88 -21.99 -40.10
CA VAL A 116 13.05 -22.82 -39.22
C VAL A 116 13.03 -24.24 -39.80
N ALA A 117 13.53 -25.21 -39.04
CA ALA A 117 13.44 -26.61 -39.45
C ALA A 117 11.95 -27.04 -39.55
N PRO A 118 11.55 -27.77 -40.59
CA PRO A 118 10.18 -28.25 -40.72
C PRO A 118 9.83 -29.20 -39.57
N ASN A 119 8.66 -29.01 -38.97
CA ASN A 119 8.15 -29.90 -37.93
C ASN A 119 7.63 -31.19 -38.57
N LEU A 120 8.51 -32.18 -38.73
CA LEU A 120 8.20 -33.46 -39.37
C LEU A 120 7.17 -34.32 -38.61
N LEU A 121 6.91 -34.01 -37.34
CA LEU A 121 6.00 -34.78 -36.50
C LEU A 121 4.56 -34.24 -36.53
N GLU A 122 4.35 -32.95 -36.86
CA GLU A 122 3.02 -32.31 -36.89
C GLU A 122 2.13 -32.61 -35.66
N ARG A 123 2.73 -32.81 -34.48
CA ARG A 123 2.08 -33.24 -33.21
C ARG A 123 1.53 -34.67 -33.20
N ASN A 124 1.92 -35.51 -34.15
CA ASN A 124 1.75 -36.95 -34.09
C ASN A 124 2.91 -37.58 -33.30
N PHE A 125 2.62 -38.08 -32.11
CA PHE A 125 3.59 -38.74 -31.22
C PHE A 125 3.39 -40.27 -31.15
N VAL A 126 2.60 -40.82 -32.07
CA VAL A 126 2.39 -42.27 -32.15
C VAL A 126 3.64 -42.91 -32.79
N ALA A 127 4.26 -43.83 -32.07
CA ALA A 127 5.41 -44.60 -32.53
C ALA A 127 5.11 -46.10 -32.41
N GLU A 128 5.46 -46.87 -33.44
CA GLU A 128 5.22 -48.32 -33.48
C GLU A 128 6.35 -49.10 -32.80
N ARG A 129 7.55 -48.50 -32.71
CA ARG A 129 8.75 -49.10 -32.13
C ARG A 129 9.51 -48.06 -31.28
N PRO A 130 10.29 -48.49 -30.27
CA PRO A 130 11.20 -47.61 -29.54
C PRO A 130 12.15 -46.85 -30.48
N ASP A 131 12.65 -45.70 -30.03
CA ASP A 131 13.63 -44.84 -30.71
C ASP A 131 13.17 -44.14 -32.01
N GLN A 132 11.88 -44.11 -32.32
CA GLN A 132 11.34 -43.43 -33.51
C GLN A 132 10.98 -41.96 -33.27
N VAL A 133 10.59 -41.59 -32.05
CA VAL A 133 10.19 -40.22 -31.69
C VAL A 133 10.83 -39.88 -30.35
N TRP A 134 11.63 -38.81 -30.33
CA TRP A 134 12.34 -38.33 -29.15
C TRP A 134 11.80 -36.95 -28.77
N LEU A 135 11.31 -36.81 -27.54
CA LEU A 135 10.89 -35.53 -26.98
C LEU A 135 11.91 -35.10 -25.92
N ALA A 136 12.49 -33.92 -26.08
CA ALA A 136 13.33 -33.29 -25.07
C ALA A 136 12.68 -31.99 -24.62
N ASP A 137 12.48 -31.82 -23.31
CA ASP A 137 12.11 -30.54 -22.71
C ASP A 137 13.31 -29.97 -21.95
N ILE A 138 13.51 -28.66 -22.05
CA ILE A 138 14.61 -27.97 -21.38
C ILE A 138 14.02 -27.09 -20.28
N SER A 139 14.20 -27.53 -19.04
CA SER A 139 13.89 -26.73 -17.85
C SER A 139 15.08 -25.82 -17.52
N LEU A 140 14.92 -24.51 -17.76
CA LEU A 140 15.90 -23.50 -17.38
C LEU A 140 15.73 -23.11 -15.90
N TYR A 141 16.63 -23.60 -15.05
CA TYR A 141 16.75 -23.14 -13.68
C TYR A 141 17.54 -21.83 -13.64
N LEU A 142 16.85 -20.72 -13.37
CA LEU A 142 17.48 -19.43 -13.12
C LEU A 142 17.88 -19.33 -11.64
N PHE A 143 19.15 -19.55 -11.33
CA PHE A 143 19.70 -19.22 -10.02
C PHE A 143 19.90 -17.70 -9.96
N GLY A 144 18.99 -17.01 -9.26
CA GLY A 144 19.19 -15.60 -8.95
C GLY A 144 20.45 -15.42 -8.11
N ALA A 145 21.35 -14.53 -8.54
CA ALA A 145 22.53 -14.16 -7.76
C ALA A 145 22.08 -13.59 -6.41
N ALA A 146 22.03 -14.45 -5.40
CA ALA A 146 21.94 -14.02 -4.01
C ALA A 146 23.20 -13.21 -3.73
N GLY A 147 22.99 -11.93 -3.41
CA GLY A 147 24.06 -11.02 -3.03
C GLY A 147 24.93 -11.62 -1.94
N HIS A 148 26.23 -11.35 -2.03
CA HIS A 148 27.21 -11.63 -1.01
C HIS A 148 26.68 -11.19 0.37
N SER A 149 26.37 -12.15 1.24
CA SER A 149 26.36 -11.96 2.68
C SER A 149 27.44 -12.85 3.27
N ARG A 150 28.42 -12.18 3.91
CA ARG A 150 29.46 -12.78 4.72
C ARG A 150 28.81 -13.67 5.78
N SER A 151 29.38 -14.86 6.00
CA SER A 151 29.30 -15.52 7.31
C SER A 151 30.67 -16.06 7.69
N THR A 152 31.16 -15.51 8.78
CA THR A 152 32.42 -15.77 9.48
C THR A 152 32.28 -17.02 10.37
N ARG A 153 33.15 -18.03 10.16
CA ARG A 153 33.73 -19.02 11.12
C ARG A 153 32.76 -19.93 11.93
N PRO A 154 33.25 -20.96 12.68
CA PRO A 154 34.56 -21.62 12.73
C PRO A 154 34.50 -23.17 12.62
N GLY A 155 35.67 -23.79 12.48
CA GLY A 155 35.97 -25.20 12.75
C GLY A 155 37.48 -25.37 12.75
#